data_AF-M0LV78-F1
#
_entry.id   AF-M0LV78-F1
#
_cell.length_a   1.000
_cell.length_b   1.000
_cell.length_c   1.000
_cell.angle_alpha   90.00
_cell.angle_beta   90.00
_cell.angle_gamma   90.00
#
_symmetry.space_group_name_H-M   'P 1'
#
loop_
_entity.id
_entity.type
_entity.pdbx_description
1 polymer ?
#
loop_
_entity_poly.entity_id
_entity_poly.type
_entity_poly.pdbx_seq_one_letter_code
_entity_poly.pdbx_strand_id
1 'polypeptide(L)'
;MQRRTFLATAATPSFFGPFGGSDGRQDDLERDDAGNPAPPDHIEVRDDREELLEFQPQLSYDHLPWDEAREAKSDVRGMYGWTAESTEHDVIAHYYWVRSNTQRSVLWYLGWDIDFKDAHFTDHEPIIVFRQPDKTIEEVWCSGGHHYGLRIDGDASNFVEDRVAGEQTHVVLAVARPHNHFFTPALSADGEYVQDFAEYGSWLETRETWYDNGRYSSTSYEAVENPFVFYDGDREHWWREDTRDAWLARNVWIPLGLSQGTDRDELAYE
;
A
#
# COMPACT_ATOMS: atom_id res chain seq x y z
N MET A 1 0.83 -32.01 55.88
CA MET A 1 1.31 -31.52 54.57
C MET A 1 0.10 -31.20 53.71
N GLN A 2 -0.26 -29.92 53.59
CA GLN A 2 -1.36 -29.45 52.76
C GLN A 2 -0.81 -29.10 51.37
N ARG A 3 -1.31 -29.76 50.31
CA ARG A 3 -1.14 -29.29 48.93
C ARG A 3 -2.28 -28.33 48.62
N ARG A 4 -1.96 -27.05 48.45
CA ARG A 4 -2.89 -26.05 47.92
C ARG A 4 -2.79 -26.03 46.40
N THR A 5 -3.94 -26.29 45.79
CA THR A 5 -4.30 -26.08 44.39
C THR A 5 -4.06 -24.63 44.00
N PHE A 6 -3.42 -24.38 42.85
CA PHE A 6 -3.51 -23.10 42.15
C PHE A 6 -3.99 -23.40 40.73
N LEU A 7 -5.31 -23.30 40.54
CA LEU A 7 -5.92 -23.00 39.26
C LEU A 7 -5.55 -21.54 38.98
N ALA A 8 -4.61 -21.31 38.07
CA ALA A 8 -4.42 -19.99 37.47
C ALA A 8 -5.51 -19.83 36.41
N THR A 9 -6.60 -19.18 36.81
CA THR A 9 -7.55 -18.53 35.92
C THR A 9 -6.76 -17.54 35.07
N ALA A 10 -6.44 -17.91 33.83
CA ALA A 10 -6.02 -16.97 32.82
C ALA A 10 -7.23 -16.09 32.50
N ALA A 11 -7.33 -14.95 33.18
CA ALA A 11 -8.23 -13.89 32.77
C ALA A 11 -7.65 -13.30 31.49
N THR A 12 -8.21 -13.70 30.34
CA THR A 12 -8.03 -12.97 29.09
C THR A 12 -8.52 -11.55 29.34
N PRO A 13 -7.70 -10.50 29.18
CA PRO A 13 -8.18 -9.14 29.29
C PRO A 13 -9.22 -8.93 28.21
N SER A 14 -10.48 -8.83 28.64
CA SER A 14 -11.59 -8.44 27.79
C SER A 14 -11.47 -6.94 27.55
N PHE A 15 -10.81 -6.55 26.46
CA PHE A 15 -10.80 -5.18 26.00
C PHE A 15 -12.19 -4.84 25.45
N PHE A 16 -13.06 -4.30 26.32
CA PHE A 16 -14.24 -3.55 25.93
C PHE A 16 -13.81 -2.08 25.71
N GLY A 17 -13.60 -1.72 24.45
CA GLY A 17 -13.33 -0.37 23.92
C GLY A 17 -13.95 -0.26 22.51
N PRO A 18 -14.16 0.93 21.93
CA PRO A 18 -15.27 1.23 21.03
C PRO A 18 -15.07 0.63 19.62
N PHE A 19 -15.36 -0.65 19.45
CA PHE A 19 -15.54 -1.27 18.13
C PHE A 19 -17.00 -1.06 17.72
N GLY A 20 -17.35 0.19 17.37
CA GLY A 20 -18.70 0.59 17.06
C GLY A 20 -18.76 1.43 15.79
N GLY A 21 -19.13 0.78 14.68
CA GLY A 21 -19.48 1.39 13.39
C GLY A 21 -18.47 1.05 12.30
N SER A 22 -18.85 0.20 11.35
CA SER A 22 -18.33 0.41 9.99
C SER A 22 -18.80 1.80 9.56
N ASP A 23 -17.94 2.53 8.84
CA ASP A 23 -18.23 3.84 8.27
C ASP A 23 -19.34 3.83 7.20
N GLY A 24 -19.96 2.66 6.92
CA GLY A 24 -21.00 2.48 5.91
C GLY A 24 -20.47 2.52 4.47
N ARG A 25 -19.34 3.20 4.24
CA ARG A 25 -18.72 3.42 2.92
C ARG A 25 -18.40 2.15 2.14
N GLN A 26 -18.19 1.02 2.84
CA GLN A 26 -17.96 -0.29 2.19
C GLN A 26 -19.23 -0.97 1.65
N ASP A 27 -20.40 -0.63 2.19
CA ASP A 27 -21.67 -1.24 1.77
C ASP A 27 -22.25 -0.55 0.52
N ASP A 28 -21.67 0.59 0.12
CA ASP A 28 -22.18 1.43 -0.96
C ASP A 28 -21.57 1.10 -2.33
N LEU A 29 -20.50 0.29 -2.39
CA LEU A 29 -19.96 -0.16 -3.68
C LEU A 29 -20.89 -1.19 -4.32
N GLU A 30 -21.07 -1.03 -5.62
CA GLU A 30 -21.69 -2.05 -6.46
C GLU A 30 -20.87 -3.35 -6.41
N ARG A 31 -21.50 -4.47 -6.79
CA ARG A 31 -20.84 -5.77 -6.83
C ARG A 31 -20.98 -6.38 -8.22
N ASP A 32 -19.91 -6.99 -8.69
CA ASP A 32 -19.90 -7.75 -9.94
C ASP A 32 -20.68 -9.07 -9.81
N ASP A 33 -20.80 -9.80 -10.93
CA ASP A 33 -21.50 -11.09 -10.98
C ASP A 33 -20.91 -12.16 -10.06
N ALA A 34 -19.63 -12.02 -9.68
CA ALA A 34 -18.95 -12.90 -8.71
C ALA A 34 -19.17 -12.44 -7.26
N GLY A 35 -19.82 -11.30 -7.04
CA GLY A 35 -20.09 -10.72 -5.73
C GLY A 35 -18.94 -9.89 -5.17
N ASN A 36 -17.90 -9.61 -5.96
CA ASN A 36 -16.77 -8.77 -5.55
C ASN A 36 -17.11 -7.28 -5.76
N PRO A 37 -16.59 -6.36 -4.93
CA PRO A 37 -16.87 -4.92 -5.05
C PRO A 37 -16.39 -4.36 -6.39
N ALA A 38 -17.23 -3.75 -7.20
CA ALA A 38 -16.87 -3.22 -8.51
C ALA A 38 -16.43 -1.74 -8.43
N PRO A 39 -15.63 -1.25 -9.40
CA PRO A 39 -15.39 0.18 -9.57
C PRO A 39 -16.71 0.96 -9.70
N PRO A 40 -16.82 2.18 -9.14
CA PRO A 40 -17.98 3.05 -9.33
C PRO A 40 -18.27 3.35 -10.82
N ASP A 41 -19.55 3.60 -11.14
CA ASP A 41 -20.03 3.86 -12.51
C ASP A 41 -19.29 4.97 -13.27
N HIS A 42 -18.76 5.96 -12.56
CA HIS A 42 -18.03 7.06 -13.17
C HIS A 42 -16.60 6.68 -13.58
N ILE A 43 -16.12 5.49 -13.21
CA ILE A 43 -14.77 4.98 -13.48
C ILE A 43 -14.80 3.94 -14.59
N GLU A 44 -13.99 4.17 -15.62
CA GLU A 44 -13.62 3.16 -16.61
C GLU A 44 -12.23 2.58 -16.28
N VAL A 45 -12.09 1.26 -16.35
CA VAL A 45 -10.86 0.54 -15.97
C VAL A 45 -10.26 -0.19 -17.16
N ARG A 46 -8.92 -0.19 -17.27
CA ARG A 46 -8.16 -0.89 -18.32
C ARG A 46 -6.77 -1.29 -17.83
N ASP A 47 -6.09 -2.17 -18.56
CA ASP A 47 -4.77 -2.71 -18.20
C ASP A 47 -3.77 -2.70 -19.36
N ASP A 48 -3.78 -1.61 -20.15
CA ASP A 48 -2.82 -1.42 -21.23
C ASP A 48 -1.38 -1.47 -20.69
N ARG A 49 -0.66 -2.52 -21.06
CA ARG A 49 0.68 -2.78 -20.56
C ARG A 49 1.68 -1.71 -20.96
N GLU A 50 1.59 -1.15 -22.16
CA GLU A 50 2.56 -0.15 -22.64
C GLU A 50 2.42 1.14 -21.83
N GLU A 51 1.19 1.59 -21.62
CA GLU A 51 0.91 2.76 -20.79
C GLU A 51 1.27 2.52 -19.32
N LEU A 52 0.95 1.36 -18.76
CA LEU A 52 1.34 1.05 -17.38
C LEU A 52 2.87 1.05 -17.20
N LEU A 53 3.64 0.59 -18.19
CA LEU A 53 5.11 0.64 -18.12
C LEU A 53 5.65 2.07 -18.21
N GLU A 54 4.95 2.97 -18.91
CA GLU A 54 5.33 4.38 -19.06
C GLU A 54 5.21 5.16 -17.75
N PHE A 55 4.27 4.79 -16.87
CA PHE A 55 4.05 5.46 -15.57
C PHE A 55 4.45 4.61 -14.36
N GLN A 56 5.11 3.47 -14.59
CA GLN A 56 5.43 2.57 -13.49
C GLN A 56 6.41 3.22 -12.49
N PRO A 57 6.21 3.04 -11.19
CA PRO A 57 7.15 3.47 -10.18
C PRO A 57 8.42 2.61 -10.20
N GLN A 58 9.55 3.23 -9.88
CA GLN A 58 10.81 2.52 -9.65
C GLN A 58 11.05 2.35 -8.15
N LEU A 59 11.59 1.19 -7.76
CA LEU A 59 11.88 0.88 -6.37
C LEU A 59 13.36 1.08 -6.07
N SER A 60 13.67 1.92 -5.09
CA SER A 60 15.02 2.17 -4.60
C SER A 60 15.34 1.35 -3.36
N TYR A 61 16.51 0.73 -3.39
CA TYR A 61 17.08 -0.04 -2.28
C TYR A 61 18.43 0.52 -1.82
N ASP A 62 18.85 1.68 -2.35
CA ASP A 62 20.18 2.26 -2.14
C ASP A 62 20.45 2.66 -0.69
N HIS A 63 19.38 2.91 0.06
CA HIS A 63 19.45 3.26 1.47
C HIS A 63 19.72 2.03 2.37
N LEU A 64 19.59 0.82 1.85
CA LEU A 64 19.78 -0.43 2.59
C LEU A 64 21.22 -0.95 2.45
N PRO A 65 21.75 -1.67 3.47
CA PRO A 65 22.92 -2.50 3.31
C PRO A 65 22.76 -3.50 2.14
N TRP A 66 23.84 -3.83 1.45
CA TRP A 66 23.80 -4.65 0.23
C TRP A 66 23.08 -6.00 0.39
N ASP A 67 23.28 -6.67 1.52
CA ASP A 67 22.64 -7.95 1.83
C ASP A 67 21.14 -7.79 2.09
N GLU A 68 20.73 -6.74 2.81
CA GLU A 68 19.32 -6.40 3.02
C GLU A 68 18.64 -5.98 1.72
N ALA A 69 19.30 -5.18 0.87
CA ALA A 69 18.80 -4.80 -0.45
C ALA A 69 18.55 -6.04 -1.33
N ARG A 70 19.50 -6.99 -1.33
CA ARG A 70 19.38 -8.24 -2.09
C ARG A 70 18.23 -9.10 -1.56
N GLU A 71 18.07 -9.17 -0.24
CA GLU A 71 16.94 -9.87 0.39
C GLU A 71 15.60 -9.22 0.03
N ALA A 72 15.49 -7.90 0.19
CA ALA A 72 14.28 -7.14 -0.13
C ALA A 72 13.85 -7.34 -1.59
N LYS A 73 14.79 -7.26 -2.54
CA LYS A 73 14.51 -7.56 -3.95
C LYS A 73 14.01 -8.98 -4.18
N SER A 74 14.59 -9.96 -3.47
CA SER A 74 14.16 -11.36 -3.60
C SER A 74 12.80 -11.64 -2.94
N ASP A 75 12.37 -10.77 -2.02
CA ASP A 75 11.06 -10.83 -1.37
C ASP A 75 9.95 -10.32 -2.29
N VAL A 76 10.25 -9.41 -3.23
CA VAL A 76 9.29 -8.94 -4.24
C VAL A 76 8.89 -10.09 -5.16
N ARG A 77 7.58 -10.25 -5.35
CA ARG A 77 6.97 -11.25 -6.22
C ARG A 77 6.46 -10.67 -7.51
N GLY A 78 5.97 -9.43 -7.48
CA GLY A 78 5.67 -8.71 -8.69
C GLY A 78 4.99 -7.37 -8.44
N MET A 79 4.71 -6.67 -9.52
CA MET A 79 3.92 -5.45 -9.55
C MET A 79 2.73 -5.67 -10.50
N TYR A 80 1.53 -5.37 -10.04
CA TYR A 80 0.30 -5.58 -10.80
C TYR A 80 -0.42 -4.26 -10.96
N GLY A 81 -0.60 -3.83 -12.21
CA GLY A 81 -1.09 -2.50 -12.55
C GLY A 81 -2.46 -2.51 -13.22
N TRP A 82 -3.17 -1.40 -13.13
CA TRP A 82 -4.34 -1.05 -13.92
C TRP A 82 -4.47 0.48 -14.00
N THR A 83 -5.24 0.96 -14.98
CA THR A 83 -5.51 2.37 -15.23
C THR A 83 -6.99 2.65 -15.01
N ALA A 84 -7.28 3.76 -14.35
CA ALA A 84 -8.63 4.26 -14.09
C ALA A 84 -8.81 5.65 -14.70
N GLU A 85 -9.86 5.83 -15.47
CA GLU A 85 -10.31 7.12 -15.99
C GLU A 85 -11.66 7.46 -15.38
N SER A 86 -11.85 8.71 -14.94
CA SER A 86 -13.08 9.16 -14.30
C SER A 86 -13.82 10.16 -15.18
N THR A 87 -15.14 10.05 -15.24
CA THR A 87 -15.99 11.09 -15.85
C THR A 87 -16.20 12.31 -14.94
N GLU A 88 -15.74 12.22 -13.68
CA GLU A 88 -15.84 13.28 -12.66
C GLU A 88 -14.51 14.02 -12.45
N HIS A 89 -13.38 13.48 -12.93
CA HIS A 89 -12.05 14.05 -12.74
C HIS A 89 -11.31 14.22 -14.08
N ASP A 90 -10.57 15.32 -14.22
CA ASP A 90 -9.76 15.59 -15.41
C ASP A 90 -8.36 14.93 -15.36
N VAL A 91 -8.17 13.93 -14.48
CA VAL A 91 -6.90 13.19 -14.29
C VAL A 91 -7.09 11.70 -14.54
N ILE A 92 -5.99 11.03 -14.87
CA ILE A 92 -5.91 9.58 -15.11
C ILE A 92 -5.08 8.97 -13.99
N ALA A 93 -5.58 7.91 -13.37
CA ALA A 93 -4.90 7.21 -12.29
C ALA A 93 -4.28 5.90 -12.79
N HIS A 94 -2.97 5.74 -12.61
CA HIS A 94 -2.28 4.46 -12.78
C HIS A 94 -2.03 3.83 -11.42
N TYR A 95 -2.67 2.70 -11.17
CA TYR A 95 -2.72 2.07 -9.86
C TYR A 95 -1.97 0.74 -9.88
N TYR A 96 -0.90 0.66 -9.11
CA TYR A 96 -0.01 -0.47 -8.96
C TYR A 96 -0.11 -1.09 -7.57
N TRP A 97 0.04 -2.41 -7.52
CA TRP A 97 0.19 -3.18 -6.29
C TRP A 97 1.51 -3.94 -6.30
N VAL A 98 2.43 -3.58 -5.41
CA VAL A 98 3.71 -4.27 -5.25
C VAL A 98 3.53 -5.42 -4.26
N ARG A 99 3.66 -6.64 -4.75
CA ARG A 99 3.49 -7.85 -3.96
C ARG A 99 4.82 -8.33 -3.39
N SER A 100 4.84 -8.64 -2.09
CA SER A 100 6.00 -9.21 -1.39
C SER A 100 5.62 -10.51 -0.64
N ASN A 101 6.61 -11.39 -0.40
CA ASN A 101 6.36 -12.63 0.35
C ASN A 101 6.02 -12.41 1.81
N THR A 102 6.74 -11.49 2.44
CA THR A 102 6.74 -11.33 3.88
C THR A 102 6.89 -9.87 4.24
N GLN A 103 6.01 -9.43 5.13
CA GLN A 103 6.24 -8.30 6.03
C GLN A 103 6.81 -8.86 7.34
N ARG A 104 7.95 -8.37 7.82
CA ARG A 104 8.44 -8.78 9.17
C ARG A 104 7.94 -7.75 10.17
N SER A 105 7.43 -8.20 11.32
CA SER A 105 7.08 -7.29 12.42
C SER A 105 8.32 -6.56 12.94
N VAL A 106 8.23 -5.29 13.33
CA VAL A 106 9.30 -4.60 14.06
C VAL A 106 9.73 -5.36 15.34
N LEU A 107 8.81 -6.13 15.95
CA LEU A 107 9.10 -6.97 17.11
C LEU A 107 10.05 -8.14 16.77
N TRP A 108 10.06 -8.59 15.51
CA TRP A 108 11.06 -9.53 15.01
C TRP A 108 12.48 -8.95 15.15
N TYR A 109 12.68 -7.66 14.81
CA TYR A 109 13.99 -7.01 14.89
C TYR A 109 14.41 -6.73 16.34
N LEU A 110 13.46 -6.67 17.26
CA LEU A 110 13.69 -6.58 18.70
C LEU A 110 13.84 -7.96 19.38
N GLY A 111 13.87 -9.05 18.61
CA GLY A 111 14.05 -10.41 19.12
C GLY A 111 12.86 -10.96 19.91
N TRP A 112 11.69 -10.31 19.79
CA TRP A 112 10.44 -10.75 20.41
C TRP A 112 9.59 -11.44 19.36
N ASP A 113 9.84 -12.74 19.18
CA ASP A 113 9.03 -13.63 18.36
C ASP A 113 7.73 -13.98 19.09
N ILE A 114 6.88 -12.96 19.28
CA ILE A 114 5.48 -13.19 19.63
C ILE A 114 4.84 -13.67 18.33
N ASP A 115 4.43 -14.92 18.34
CA ASP A 115 3.91 -15.73 17.24
C ASP A 115 2.67 -15.10 16.56
N PHE A 116 2.83 -13.95 15.90
CA PHE A 116 1.93 -13.44 14.87
C PHE A 116 2.29 -14.08 13.52
N LYS A 117 2.68 -15.37 13.53
CA LYS A 117 2.82 -16.14 12.30
C LYS A 117 1.54 -15.96 11.48
N ASP A 118 1.74 -15.58 10.23
CA ASP A 118 0.76 -15.70 9.14
C ASP A 118 -0.25 -14.56 8.90
N ALA A 119 -0.15 -13.39 9.55
CA ALA A 119 -1.00 -12.24 9.19
C ALA A 119 -0.49 -11.45 7.97
N HIS A 120 0.79 -11.59 7.61
CA HIS A 120 1.46 -10.77 6.58
C HIS A 120 2.13 -11.60 5.47
N PHE A 121 1.73 -12.87 5.33
CA PHE A 121 2.19 -13.73 4.25
C PHE A 121 1.38 -13.40 3.01
N THR A 122 1.89 -12.50 2.15
CA THR A 122 0.97 -11.96 1.14
C THR A 122 0.88 -10.46 0.99
N ASP A 123 1.88 -9.68 1.38
CA ASP A 123 1.69 -8.24 1.49
C ASP A 123 1.61 -7.56 0.12
N HIS A 124 0.78 -6.53 0.01
CA HIS A 124 0.56 -5.78 -1.23
C HIS A 124 0.59 -4.29 -0.92
N GLU A 125 1.58 -3.62 -1.47
CA GLU A 125 1.82 -2.21 -1.21
C GLU A 125 1.30 -1.38 -2.40
N PRO A 126 0.25 -0.57 -2.19
CA PRO A 126 -0.38 0.22 -3.24
C PRO A 126 0.43 1.46 -3.61
N ILE A 127 0.39 1.82 -4.89
CA ILE A 127 0.92 3.06 -5.44
C ILE A 127 -0.07 3.54 -6.50
N ILE A 128 -0.49 4.81 -6.43
CA ILE A 128 -1.36 5.47 -7.40
C ILE A 128 -0.58 6.65 -7.97
N VAL A 129 -0.46 6.72 -9.29
CA VAL A 129 0.14 7.84 -10.01
C VAL A 129 -0.98 8.57 -10.74
N PHE A 130 -1.29 9.79 -10.31
CA PHE A 130 -2.26 10.66 -10.96
C PHE A 130 -1.55 11.54 -11.98
N ARG A 131 -2.01 11.47 -13.23
CA ARG A 131 -1.47 12.29 -14.31
C ARG A 131 -2.55 13.09 -15.03
N GLN A 132 -2.14 14.20 -15.60
CA GLN A 132 -2.92 14.99 -16.54
C GLN A 132 -2.98 14.28 -17.92
N PRO A 133 -3.93 14.67 -18.81
CA PRO A 133 -4.01 14.14 -20.16
C PRO A 133 -2.77 14.40 -21.02
N ASP A 134 -1.98 15.43 -20.68
CA ASP A 134 -0.71 15.76 -21.34
C ASP A 134 0.51 14.98 -20.79
N LYS A 135 0.25 13.99 -19.92
CA LYS A 135 1.21 13.12 -19.22
C LYS A 135 2.01 13.76 -18.08
N THR A 136 1.74 15.02 -17.76
CA THR A 136 2.32 15.63 -16.54
C THR A 136 1.80 14.89 -15.31
N ILE A 137 2.71 14.48 -14.42
CA ILE A 137 2.30 13.89 -13.13
C ILE A 137 1.81 15.02 -12.24
N GLU A 138 0.62 14.85 -11.66
CA GLU A 138 0.07 15.81 -10.71
C GLU A 138 0.41 15.43 -9.27
N GLU A 139 0.23 14.15 -8.94
CA GLU A 139 0.60 13.63 -7.63
C GLU A 139 0.71 12.11 -7.63
N VAL A 140 1.41 11.59 -6.64
CA VAL A 140 1.52 10.16 -6.36
C VAL A 140 1.09 9.89 -4.94
N TRP A 141 0.29 8.85 -4.75
CA TRP A 141 -0.06 8.30 -3.46
C TRP A 141 0.54 6.91 -3.32
N CYS A 142 1.19 6.63 -2.20
CA CYS A 142 1.65 5.27 -1.92
C CYS A 142 1.51 4.94 -0.44
N SER A 143 1.57 3.65 -0.10
CA SER A 143 1.59 3.27 1.31
C SER A 143 2.87 3.76 1.98
N GLY A 144 2.75 4.63 2.97
CA GLY A 144 3.81 5.07 3.87
C GLY A 144 3.45 4.78 5.32
N GLY A 145 4.46 4.70 6.19
CA GLY A 145 4.28 4.68 7.64
C GLY A 145 3.25 3.68 8.19
N HIS A 146 3.19 2.45 7.62
CA HIS A 146 2.22 1.38 7.97
C HIS A 146 0.84 1.55 7.28
N HIS A 147 0.85 1.63 5.95
CA HIS A 147 -0.30 1.76 5.01
C HIS A 147 -1.15 3.03 5.09
N TYR A 148 -0.59 4.11 5.65
CA TYR A 148 -1.11 5.46 5.46
C TYR A 148 -0.70 6.01 4.09
N GLY A 149 -1.41 7.02 3.60
CA GLY A 149 -1.08 7.74 2.39
C GLY A 149 0.18 8.57 2.59
N LEU A 150 1.25 8.23 1.89
CA LEU A 150 2.32 9.15 1.57
C LEU A 150 1.95 9.84 0.26
N ARG A 151 1.71 11.16 0.31
CA ARG A 151 1.42 11.97 -0.87
C ARG A 151 2.70 12.65 -1.35
N ILE A 152 3.02 12.47 -2.62
CA ILE A 152 4.17 13.07 -3.29
C ILE A 152 3.64 13.99 -4.40
N ASP A 153 4.00 15.27 -4.33
CA ASP A 153 3.64 16.27 -5.33
C ASP A 153 4.34 15.98 -6.67
N GLY A 154 3.63 16.13 -7.79
CA GLY A 154 4.17 15.97 -9.14
C GLY A 154 5.29 16.95 -9.49
N ASP A 155 5.33 18.13 -8.85
CA ASP A 155 6.43 19.09 -8.98
C ASP A 155 7.69 18.68 -8.19
N ALA A 156 7.64 17.58 -7.42
CA ALA A 156 8.78 17.10 -6.64
C ALA A 156 9.87 16.50 -7.55
N SER A 157 11.14 16.73 -7.23
CA SER A 157 12.29 16.36 -8.07
C SER A 157 12.68 14.87 -8.06
N ASN A 158 11.75 13.95 -7.74
CA ASN A 158 11.99 12.51 -7.62
C ASN A 158 11.42 11.67 -8.78
N PHE A 159 11.12 12.32 -9.90
CA PHE A 159 10.74 11.65 -11.13
C PHE A 159 11.95 11.44 -12.05
N VAL A 160 12.14 10.21 -12.49
CA VAL A 160 13.19 9.82 -13.43
C VAL A 160 12.63 9.83 -14.84
N GLU A 161 13.48 10.27 -15.78
CA GLU A 161 13.18 10.35 -17.20
C GLU A 161 12.96 8.95 -17.80
N ASP A 162 11.85 8.76 -18.51
CA ASP A 162 11.60 7.60 -19.35
C ASP A 162 12.72 7.50 -20.40
N ARG A 163 13.31 6.31 -20.48
CA ARG A 163 14.52 6.07 -21.28
C ARG A 163 14.29 6.24 -22.79
N VAL A 164 13.04 6.23 -23.25
CA VAL A 164 12.64 6.24 -24.66
C VAL A 164 12.02 7.59 -25.05
N ALA A 165 11.12 8.13 -24.24
CA ALA A 165 10.33 9.33 -24.52
C ALA A 165 10.99 10.62 -24.01
N GLY A 166 11.87 10.53 -23.01
CA GLY A 166 12.50 11.71 -22.40
C GLY A 166 11.58 12.48 -21.44
N GLU A 167 10.51 11.84 -20.96
CA GLU A 167 9.48 12.42 -20.09
C GLU A 167 9.70 11.95 -18.63
N GLN A 168 9.56 12.84 -17.64
CA GLN A 168 9.74 12.48 -16.22
C GLN A 168 8.46 11.84 -15.64
N THR A 169 8.26 10.55 -15.94
CA THR A 169 7.01 9.83 -15.60
C THR A 169 7.18 8.81 -14.48
N HIS A 170 8.41 8.50 -14.07
CA HIS A 170 8.70 7.43 -13.12
C HIS A 170 9.06 7.97 -11.73
N VAL A 171 8.14 7.88 -10.78
CA VAL A 171 8.46 8.18 -9.37
C VAL A 171 9.42 7.14 -8.81
N VAL A 172 10.46 7.60 -8.09
CA VAL A 172 11.37 6.72 -7.33
C VAL A 172 10.90 6.62 -5.88
N LEU A 173 10.67 5.40 -5.41
CA LEU A 173 10.20 5.12 -4.06
C LEU A 173 11.19 4.22 -3.31
N ALA A 174 11.62 4.63 -2.12
CA ALA A 174 12.44 3.77 -1.27
C ALA A 174 11.58 2.76 -0.51
N VAL A 175 11.98 1.49 -0.54
CA VAL A 175 11.29 0.42 0.18
C VAL A 175 11.73 0.39 1.65
N ALA A 176 10.84 0.74 2.58
CA ALA A 176 11.11 0.65 4.01
C ALA A 176 11.11 -0.81 4.47
N ARG A 177 12.22 -1.26 5.06
CA ARG A 177 12.24 -2.54 5.76
C ARG A 177 11.94 -2.33 7.24
N PRO A 178 11.23 -3.25 7.89
CA PRO A 178 10.79 -4.55 7.36
C PRO A 178 9.37 -4.62 6.77
N HIS A 179 8.69 -3.48 6.72
CA HIS A 179 7.27 -3.41 6.46
C HIS A 179 6.91 -3.28 4.98
N ASN A 180 7.89 -3.08 4.11
CA ASN A 180 7.77 -2.91 2.66
C ASN A 180 6.96 -1.69 2.19
N HIS A 181 6.40 -0.87 3.09
CA HIS A 181 5.87 0.45 2.77
C HIS A 181 6.96 1.37 2.18
N PHE A 182 6.55 2.47 1.60
CA PHE A 182 7.42 3.39 0.87
C PHE A 182 7.73 4.66 1.65
N PHE A 183 8.85 5.28 1.28
CA PHE A 183 9.16 6.66 1.62
C PHE A 183 9.89 7.35 0.48
N THR A 184 9.90 8.68 0.53
CA THR A 184 10.57 9.51 -0.46
C THR A 184 12.09 9.37 -0.30
N PRO A 185 12.82 8.86 -1.31
CA PRO A 185 14.27 8.76 -1.22
C PRO A 185 14.95 10.13 -1.38
N ALA A 186 16.27 10.15 -1.20
CA ALA A 186 17.08 11.29 -1.61
C ALA A 186 16.93 11.58 -3.11
N LEU A 187 16.99 12.86 -3.51
CA LEU A 187 16.80 13.31 -4.90
C LEU A 187 17.76 12.70 -5.94
N SER A 188 18.86 12.14 -5.48
CA SER A 188 19.86 11.50 -6.33
C SER A 188 19.80 9.97 -6.27
N ALA A 189 18.78 9.40 -5.64
CA ALA A 189 18.65 7.95 -5.53
C ALA A 189 18.26 7.36 -6.88
N ASP A 190 18.85 6.22 -7.20
CA ASP A 190 18.46 5.46 -8.36
C ASP A 190 17.33 4.49 -7.98
N GLY A 191 16.48 4.20 -8.96
CA GLY A 191 15.41 3.22 -8.85
C GLY A 191 15.63 2.05 -9.80
N GLU A 192 14.99 0.93 -9.49
CA GLU A 192 14.95 -0.24 -10.35
C GLU A 192 13.51 -0.61 -10.69
N TYR A 193 13.31 -1.03 -11.94
CA TYR A 193 12.03 -1.48 -12.41
C TYR A 193 11.74 -2.91 -11.95
N VAL A 194 10.52 -3.17 -11.47
CA VAL A 194 10.17 -4.48 -10.91
C VAL A 194 10.23 -5.61 -11.96
N GLN A 195 9.89 -5.34 -13.22
CA GLN A 195 9.98 -6.32 -14.32
C GLN A 195 11.41 -6.82 -14.61
N ASP A 196 12.44 -6.12 -14.11
CA ASP A 196 13.82 -6.55 -14.29
C ASP A 196 14.20 -7.70 -13.33
N PHE A 197 13.42 -7.92 -12.25
CA PHE A 197 13.74 -8.93 -11.23
C PHE A 197 12.54 -9.72 -10.66
N ALA A 198 11.29 -9.34 -10.98
CA ALA A 198 10.08 -10.02 -10.54
C ALA A 198 8.96 -9.95 -11.61
N GLU A 199 7.76 -10.45 -11.27
CA GLU A 199 6.63 -10.45 -12.19
C GLU A 199 6.09 -9.03 -12.43
N TYR A 200 5.61 -8.76 -13.64
CA TYR A 200 4.86 -7.54 -13.95
C TYR A 200 3.60 -7.91 -14.73
N GLY A 201 2.43 -7.69 -14.11
CA GLY A 201 1.16 -8.24 -14.55
C GLY A 201 -0.02 -7.26 -14.49
N SER A 202 -1.18 -7.73 -14.94
CA SER A 202 -2.44 -7.01 -14.84
C SER A 202 -3.07 -7.25 -13.48
N TRP A 203 -3.54 -6.20 -12.82
CA TRP A 203 -4.37 -6.34 -11.63
C TRP A 203 -5.74 -6.93 -11.98
N LEU A 204 -6.34 -6.54 -13.11
CA LEU A 204 -7.65 -7.05 -13.54
C LEU A 204 -7.68 -8.58 -13.69
N GLU A 205 -6.58 -9.18 -14.13
CA GLU A 205 -6.45 -10.64 -14.27
C GLU A 205 -6.32 -11.39 -12.94
N THR A 206 -5.78 -10.74 -11.89
CA THR A 206 -5.51 -11.39 -10.60
C THR A 206 -6.51 -11.01 -9.50
N ARG A 207 -7.24 -9.91 -9.72
CA ARG A 207 -8.22 -9.29 -8.81
C ARG A 207 -9.16 -10.30 -8.16
N GLU A 208 -9.89 -11.09 -8.96
CA GLU A 208 -10.88 -12.06 -8.46
C GLU A 208 -10.21 -13.08 -7.51
N THR A 209 -9.06 -13.62 -7.93
CA THR A 209 -8.30 -14.57 -7.11
C THR A 209 -7.81 -13.93 -5.81
N TRP A 210 -7.48 -12.64 -5.79
CA TRP A 210 -7.07 -11.95 -4.57
C TRP A 210 -8.23 -11.73 -3.60
N TYR A 211 -9.41 -11.37 -4.11
CA TYR A 211 -10.64 -11.33 -3.31
C TYR A 211 -10.99 -12.70 -2.72
N ASP A 212 -10.99 -13.74 -3.54
CA ASP A 212 -11.31 -15.12 -3.12
C ASP A 212 -10.38 -15.64 -2.02
N ASN A 213 -9.11 -15.24 -2.09
CA ASN A 213 -8.10 -15.61 -1.09
C ASN A 213 -8.09 -14.67 0.14
N GLY A 214 -9.06 -13.75 0.25
CA GLY A 214 -9.19 -12.84 1.39
C GLY A 214 -8.05 -11.82 1.52
N ARG A 215 -7.35 -11.51 0.42
CA ARG A 215 -6.20 -10.57 0.43
C ARG A 215 -6.58 -9.19 0.91
N TYR A 216 -7.78 -8.74 0.55
CA TYR A 216 -8.32 -7.43 0.93
C TYR A 216 -9.17 -7.47 2.19
N SER A 217 -9.06 -8.51 3.03
CA SER A 217 -9.90 -8.65 4.23
C SER A 217 -9.75 -7.50 5.24
N SER A 218 -8.55 -6.90 5.32
CA SER A 218 -8.27 -5.73 6.16
C SER A 218 -8.22 -4.41 5.37
N THR A 219 -8.37 -4.47 4.06
CA THR A 219 -8.29 -3.31 3.15
C THR A 219 -9.69 -2.77 2.89
N SER A 220 -9.82 -1.46 2.76
CA SER A 220 -11.07 -0.85 2.31
C SER A 220 -11.28 -1.15 0.83
N TYR A 221 -12.43 -1.68 0.46
CA TYR A 221 -12.77 -1.94 -0.94
C TYR A 221 -12.83 -0.66 -1.76
N GLU A 222 -13.29 0.44 -1.14
CA GLU A 222 -13.26 1.77 -1.76
C GLU A 222 -11.82 2.18 -2.12
N ALA A 223 -10.85 1.93 -1.24
CA ALA A 223 -9.44 2.22 -1.53
C ALA A 223 -8.85 1.33 -2.64
N VAL A 224 -9.42 0.14 -2.85
CA VAL A 224 -8.96 -0.81 -3.88
C VAL A 224 -9.55 -0.46 -5.24
N GLU A 225 -10.85 -0.17 -5.29
CA GLU A 225 -11.63 -0.06 -6.54
C GLU A 225 -11.80 1.39 -7.01
N ASN A 226 -11.65 2.38 -6.13
CA ASN A 226 -11.76 3.80 -6.47
C ASN A 226 -10.48 4.55 -6.07
N PRO A 227 -9.51 4.77 -6.97
CA PRO A 227 -8.32 5.55 -6.64
C PRO A 227 -8.63 7.01 -6.31
N PHE A 228 -9.70 7.59 -6.87
CA PHE A 228 -9.99 9.02 -6.78
C PHE A 228 -10.38 9.48 -5.36
N VAL A 229 -10.76 8.57 -4.44
CA VAL A 229 -10.96 8.93 -3.03
C VAL A 229 -9.68 9.44 -2.34
N PHE A 230 -8.50 9.07 -2.85
CA PHE A 230 -7.24 9.64 -2.40
C PHE A 230 -6.99 11.02 -3.01
N TYR A 231 -7.32 11.19 -4.29
CA TYR A 231 -7.20 12.46 -5.00
C TYR A 231 -8.09 13.55 -4.38
N ASP A 232 -9.32 13.19 -4.02
CA ASP A 232 -10.26 14.09 -3.33
C ASP A 232 -9.87 14.39 -1.87
N GLY A 233 -8.94 13.60 -1.31
CA GLY A 233 -8.60 13.66 0.12
C GLY A 233 -9.69 13.08 1.03
N ASP A 234 -10.65 12.34 0.49
CA ASP A 234 -11.70 11.66 1.24
C ASP A 234 -11.18 10.43 2.02
N ARG A 235 -9.98 9.97 1.67
CA ARG A 235 -9.30 8.83 2.30
C ARG A 235 -7.79 9.06 2.43
N GLU A 236 -7.27 8.67 3.59
CA GLU A 236 -5.86 8.84 3.94
C GLU A 236 -5.12 7.51 4.15
N HIS A 237 -5.80 6.36 4.09
CA HIS A 237 -5.16 5.06 4.31
C HIS A 237 -5.91 3.93 3.61
N TRP A 238 -5.22 2.85 3.25
CA TRP A 238 -5.82 1.73 2.52
C TRP A 238 -6.63 0.78 3.39
N TRP A 239 -6.47 0.83 4.71
CA TRP A 239 -7.21 -0.09 5.60
C TRP A 239 -8.65 0.29 5.84
N ARG A 240 -9.42 -0.71 6.24
CA ARG A 240 -10.71 -0.48 6.87
C ARG A 240 -10.51 0.19 8.22
N GLU A 241 -11.27 1.25 8.49
CA GLU A 241 -11.16 2.04 9.73
C GLU A 241 -11.48 1.23 10.99
N ASP A 242 -12.30 0.19 10.85
CA ASP A 242 -12.76 -0.68 11.94
C ASP A 242 -11.72 -1.75 12.35
N THR A 243 -10.59 -1.82 11.66
CA THR A 243 -9.54 -2.80 11.97
C THR A 243 -8.71 -2.38 13.17
N ARG A 244 -8.25 -3.38 13.95
CA ARG A 244 -7.32 -3.13 15.06
C ARG A 244 -6.00 -2.55 14.59
N ASP A 245 -5.60 -2.89 13.37
CA ASP A 245 -4.34 -2.44 12.78
C ASP A 245 -4.42 -0.95 12.44
N ALA A 246 -5.50 -0.50 11.78
CA ALA A 246 -5.76 0.92 11.56
C ALA A 246 -5.80 1.69 12.88
N TRP A 247 -6.47 1.15 13.91
CA TRP A 247 -6.47 1.79 15.23
C TRP A 247 -5.05 1.90 15.82
N LEU A 248 -4.25 0.83 15.76
CA LEU A 248 -2.90 0.80 16.33
C LEU A 248 -1.97 1.76 15.59
N ALA A 249 -2.04 1.76 14.26
CA ALA A 249 -1.28 2.66 13.41
C ALA A 249 -1.60 4.13 13.75
N ARG A 250 -2.89 4.45 13.80
CA ARG A 250 -3.38 5.80 14.09
C ARG A 250 -3.01 6.30 15.47
N ASN A 251 -3.20 5.48 16.50
CA ASN A 251 -3.16 5.93 17.89
C ASN A 251 -1.82 5.68 18.59
N VAL A 252 -0.96 4.83 18.00
CA VAL A 252 0.29 4.41 18.63
C VAL A 252 1.46 4.56 17.68
N TRP A 253 1.41 3.93 16.50
CA TRP A 253 2.57 3.86 15.61
C TRP A 253 3.04 5.23 15.11
N ILE A 254 2.16 5.97 14.45
CA ILE A 254 2.47 7.29 13.88
C ILE A 254 2.75 8.32 14.98
N PRO A 255 1.92 8.45 16.05
CA PRO A 255 2.20 9.40 17.14
C PRO A 255 3.55 9.19 17.84
N LEU A 256 4.05 7.95 17.88
CA LEU A 256 5.34 7.63 18.48
C LEU A 256 6.52 7.76 17.50
N GLY A 257 6.28 8.18 16.26
CA GLY A 257 7.32 8.31 15.23
C GLY A 257 7.94 6.97 14.84
N LEU A 258 7.15 5.90 14.87
CA LEU A 258 7.61 4.55 14.51
C LEU A 258 7.50 4.28 12.99
N SER A 259 7.01 5.24 12.21
CA SER A 259 6.95 5.23 10.74
C SER A 259 8.37 5.33 10.13
N GLN A 260 9.17 4.27 10.28
CA GLN A 260 10.55 4.23 9.79
C GLN A 260 10.64 4.74 8.34
N GLY A 261 11.52 5.74 8.13
CA GLY A 261 11.78 6.32 6.82
C GLY A 261 10.79 7.39 6.36
N THR A 262 9.59 7.47 6.96
CA THR A 262 8.57 8.46 6.59
C THR A 262 8.40 9.47 7.71
N ASP A 263 8.68 10.75 7.43
CA ASP A 263 8.37 11.80 8.39
C ASP A 263 6.85 11.82 8.61
N ARG A 264 6.40 12.04 9.84
CA ARG A 264 4.97 12.16 10.15
C ARG A 264 4.36 13.28 9.32
N ASP A 265 5.11 14.34 9.08
CA ASP A 265 4.66 15.51 8.31
C ASP A 265 4.51 15.20 6.80
N GLU A 266 5.02 14.07 6.32
CA GLU A 266 4.86 13.59 4.93
C GLU A 266 3.64 12.65 4.78
N LEU A 267 3.08 12.17 5.88
CA LEU A 267 1.91 11.31 5.86
C LEU A 267 0.63 12.14 5.83
N ALA A 268 -0.31 11.76 4.97
CA ALA A 268 -1.70 12.17 5.08
C ALA A 268 -2.26 11.55 6.37
N TYR A 269 -2.25 12.33 7.45
CA TYR A 269 -2.57 11.91 8.80
C TYR A 269 -3.22 13.09 9.54
N GLU A 270 -4.50 13.35 9.28
CA GLU A 270 -5.28 14.40 9.97
C GLU A 270 -6.55 13.87 10.69
#